data_AF-A0A6V7MB26-F1
#
_entry.id   AF-A0A6V7MB26-F1
#
_cell.length_a   1.000
_cell.length_b   1.000
_cell.length_c   1.000
_cell.angle_alpha   90.00
_cell.angle_beta   90.00
_cell.angle_gamma   90.00
#
_symmetry.space_group_name_H-M   'P 1'
#
loop_
_entity.id
_entity.type
_entity.pdbx_description
1 polymer ?
#
loop_
_entity_poly.entity_id
_entity_poly.type
_entity_poly.pdbx_seq_one_letter_code
_entity_poly.pdbx_strand_id
1 'polypeptide(L)' 'VVEFATYSDMKNAIDKLDDTELNGRRIRLIEDKRRS' A
#
# COMPACT_ATOMS: atom_id res chain seq x y z
N VAL A 1 2.72 5.13 9.08
CA VAL A 1 2.31 5.74 7.79
C VAL A 1 3.52 5.78 6.89
N VAL A 2 3.37 5.44 5.61
CA VAL A 2 4.44 5.49 4.60
C VAL A 2 4.08 6.60 3.61
N GLU A 3 5.05 7.40 3.21
CA GLU A 3 4.87 8.49 2.26
C GLU A 3 5.49 8.12 0.91
N PHE A 4 4.75 8.35 -0.17
CA PHE A 4 5.21 8.17 -1.54
C PHE A 4 5.39 9.52 -2.20
N ALA A 5 6.44 9.67 -3.01
CA ALA A 5 6.70 10.91 -3.74
C ALA A 5 5.61 11.20 -4.79
N THR A 6 5.03 10.15 -5.37
CA THR A 6 3.96 10.27 -6.37
C THR A 6 2.85 9.25 -6.17
N TYR A 7 1.65 9.56 -6.69
CA TYR A 7 0.53 8.62 -6.73
C TYR A 7 0.86 7.35 -7.53
N SER A 8 1.64 7.48 -8.61
CA SER A 8 2.09 6.35 -9.41
C SER A 8 2.98 5.39 -8.62
N ASP A 9 3.89 5.92 -7.78
CA ASP A 9 4.75 5.09 -6.92
C ASP A 9 3.92 4.34 -5.87
N MET A 10 2.95 5.02 -5.26
CA MET A 10 2.01 4.38 -4.33
C MET A 10 1.20 3.29 -5.02
N LYS A 11 0.65 3.54 -6.22
CA LYS A 11 -0.13 2.54 -6.96
C LYS A 11 0.72 1.33 -7.33
N ASN A 12 1.96 1.54 -7.77
CA ASN A 12 2.91 0.45 -8.04
C ASN A 12 3.24 -0.35 -6.78
N ALA A 13 3.37 0.33 -5.63
CA ALA A 13 3.63 -0.33 -4.35
C ALA A 13 2.42 -1.15 -3.90
N ILE A 14 1.19 -0.64 -4.06
CA ILE A 14 -0.03 -1.41 -3.79
C ILE A 14 -0.09 -2.61 -4.72
N ASP A 15 0.02 -2.43 -6.04
CA ASP A 15 -0.10 -3.53 -7.00
C ASP A 15 0.95 -4.64 -6.81
N LYS A 16 2.17 -4.29 -6.37
CA LYS A 16 3.26 -5.24 -6.14
C LYS A 16 3.31 -5.85 -4.74
N LEU A 17 2.87 -5.11 -3.73
CA LEU A 17 3.02 -5.49 -2.32
C LEU A 17 1.69 -5.91 -1.69
N ASP A 18 0.56 -5.63 -2.33
CA ASP A 18 -0.73 -6.18 -1.95
C ASP A 18 -0.66 -7.71 -2.13
N ASP A 19 -1.09 -8.43 -1.10
CA ASP A 19 -0.97 -9.89 -0.99
C ASP A 19 0.44 -10.43 -0.70
N THR A 20 1.38 -9.58 -0.29
CA THR A 20 2.64 -10.06 0.29
C THR A 20 2.43 -10.64 1.70
N GLU A 21 3.25 -11.63 2.05
CA GLU A 21 3.25 -12.22 3.39
C GLU A 21 4.28 -11.52 4.27
N LEU A 22 3.80 -10.80 5.29
CA LEU A 22 4.63 -10.21 6.32
C LEU A 22 4.51 -11.08 7.58
N ASN A 23 5.60 -11.72 7.99
CA ASN A 23 5.65 -12.62 9.14
C ASN A 23 4.61 -13.77 9.08
N GLY A 24 4.38 -14.33 7.88
CA GLY A 24 3.39 -15.40 7.66
C GLY A 24 1.94 -14.94 7.74
N ARG A 25 1.69 -13.62 7.70
CA ARG A 25 0.36 -13.04 7.59
C ARG A 25 0.27 -12.23 6.30
N ARG A 26 -0.78 -12.49 5.52
CA ARG A 26 -1.10 -11.68 4.34
C ARG A 26 -1.44 -10.25 4.78
N ILE A 27 -0.70 -9.30 4.24
CA ILE A 27 -0.99 -7.87 4.43
C ILE A 27 -1.74 -7.32 3.22
N ARG A 28 -2.67 -6.42 3.49
CA ARG A 28 -3.38 -5.66 2.45
C ARG A 28 -2.98 -4.20 2.56
N LEU A 29 -2.59 -3.62 1.43
CA LEU A 29 -2.33 -2.19 1.36
C LEU A 29 -3.60 -1.47 0.91
N ILE A 30 -4.00 -0.46 1.68
CA ILE A 30 -5.16 0.39 1.36
C ILE A 30 -4.70 1.84 1.28
N GLU A 31 -5.27 2.58 0.34
CA GLU A 31 -5.05 4.02 0.24
C GLU A 31 -5.76 4.72 1.41
N ASP A 32 -5.04 5.59 2.13
CA ASP A 32 -5.64 6.46 3.13
C ASP A 32 -6.38 7.60 2.39
N LYS A 33 -7.62 7.33 2.01
CA LYS A 33 -8.53 8.37 1.52
C LYS A 33 -9.04 9.13 2.74
N ARG A 34 -8.48 10.31 2.99
CA ARG A 34 -9.05 11.27 3.95
C ARG A 34 -10.52 11.48 3.57
N ARG A 35 -11.42 10.84 4.33
CA ARG A 35 -12.85 11.14 4.29
C ARG A 35 -12.99 12.52 4.93
N SER A 36 -13.07 13.54 4.08
CA SER A 36 -13.55 14.87 4.45
C SER A 36 -15.00 14.81 4.92
#